data_AF-R8WKI3-F1
#
_entry.id   AF-R8WKI3-F1
#
_cell.length_a   1.000
_cell.length_b   1.000
_cell.length_c   1.000
_cell.angle_alpha   90.00
_cell.angle_beta   90.00
_cell.angle_gamma   90.00
#
_symmetry.space_group_name_H-M   'P 1'
#
loop_
_entity.id
_entity.type
_entity.pdbx_description
1 polymer ?
#
loop_
_entity_poly.entity_id
_entity_poly.type
_entity_poly.pdbx_seq_one_letter_code
_entity_poly.pdbx_strand_id
1 'polypeptide(L)'
;MNKEQDEIKRDANVHSWLYGVGVTGVISGIGYIFIPLEIPIRLIVSALIFLLLLFPIVKVVFYFISSGLRCKDCNASYSIKRIDTKREFLSAIPRSKTQSLGVVGGDTRGPHYGKQAIIKSTWTEERYNITNVYSCIKCGNTYDTQRMETRKQGYSSIKIYR
;
A
#
# COMPACT_ATOMS: atom_id res chain seq x y z
N MET A 1 -24.02 4.22 -24.07
CA MET A 1 -22.96 4.44 -23.07
C MET A 1 -22.72 3.09 -22.38
N ASN A 2 -21.52 2.53 -22.43
CA ASN A 2 -21.23 1.18 -21.90
C ASN A 2 -21.09 1.23 -20.38
N LYS A 3 -21.98 0.54 -19.65
CA LYS A 3 -22.00 0.48 -18.16
C LYS A 3 -20.63 0.14 -17.58
N GLU A 4 -19.87 -0.74 -18.22
CA GLU A 4 -18.53 -1.14 -17.76
C GLU A 4 -17.48 -0.01 -17.81
N GLN A 5 -17.55 0.89 -18.80
CA GLN A 5 -16.62 2.02 -18.87
C GLN A 5 -16.91 3.05 -17.78
N ASP A 6 -18.20 3.22 -17.44
CA ASP A 6 -18.64 4.11 -16.37
C ASP A 6 -18.18 3.61 -15.00
N GLU A 7 -18.18 2.29 -14.78
CA GLU A 7 -17.64 1.67 -13.57
C GLU A 7 -16.14 1.90 -13.42
N ILE A 8 -15.35 1.67 -14.49
CA ILE A 8 -13.90 1.90 -14.48
C ILE A 8 -13.58 3.38 -14.20
N LYS A 9 -14.34 4.29 -14.81
CA LYS A 9 -14.19 5.73 -14.60
C LYS A 9 -14.55 6.14 -13.16
N ARG A 10 -15.62 5.58 -12.60
CA ARG A 10 -16.03 5.83 -11.21
C ARG A 10 -14.97 5.34 -10.23
N ASP A 11 -14.44 4.13 -10.44
CA ASP A 11 -13.39 3.56 -9.61
C ASP A 11 -12.11 4.40 -9.65
N ALA A 12 -11.68 4.83 -10.84
CA ALA A 12 -10.55 5.75 -11.00
C ALA A 12 -10.77 7.09 -10.28
N ASN A 13 -12.00 7.62 -10.31
CA ASN A 13 -12.34 8.85 -9.61
C ASN A 13 -12.24 8.68 -8.07
N VAL A 14 -12.78 7.59 -7.52
CA VAL A 14 -12.69 7.30 -6.07
C VAL A 14 -11.22 7.17 -5.63
N HIS A 15 -10.42 6.42 -6.37
CA HIS A 15 -8.99 6.29 -6.09
C HIS A 15 -8.25 7.62 -6.19
N SER A 16 -8.59 8.46 -7.18
CA SER A 16 -7.97 9.79 -7.32
C SER A 16 -8.24 10.70 -6.11
N TRP A 17 -9.44 10.61 -5.53
CA TRP A 17 -9.78 11.31 -4.29
C TRP A 17 -9.00 10.76 -3.10
N LEU A 18 -8.95 9.43 -2.95
CA LEU A 18 -8.22 8.77 -1.87
C LEU A 18 -6.73 9.18 -1.86
N TYR A 19 -6.05 9.04 -3.00
CA TYR A 19 -4.65 9.41 -3.14
C TYR A 19 -4.45 10.92 -3.07
N GLY A 20 -5.37 11.72 -3.64
CA GLY A 20 -5.29 13.17 -3.63
C GLY A 20 -5.36 13.76 -2.21
N VAL A 21 -6.26 13.24 -1.37
CA VAL A 21 -6.33 13.59 0.07
C VAL A 21 -5.02 13.24 0.77
N GLY A 22 -4.48 12.03 0.52
CA GLY A 22 -3.21 11.60 1.12
C GLY A 22 -2.03 12.51 0.75
N VAL A 23 -1.84 12.79 -0.55
CA VAL A 23 -0.74 13.64 -1.04
C VAL A 23 -0.87 15.07 -0.52
N THR A 24 -2.08 15.65 -0.58
CA THR A 24 -2.33 17.02 -0.09
C THR A 24 -2.10 17.12 1.42
N GLY A 25 -2.47 16.08 2.17
CA GLY A 25 -2.22 15.99 3.61
C GLY A 25 -0.73 16.01 3.95
N VAL A 26 0.09 15.27 3.20
CA VAL A 26 1.55 15.27 3.36
C VAL A 26 2.15 16.65 3.06
N ILE A 27 1.73 17.30 1.97
CA ILE A 27 2.21 18.64 1.60
C ILE A 27 1.84 19.66 2.69
N SER A 28 0.59 19.63 3.15
CA SER A 28 0.12 20.53 4.20
C SER A 28 0.82 20.28 5.54
N GLY A 29 1.06 19.01 5.89
CA GLY A 29 1.80 18.62 7.10
C GLY A 29 3.27 19.03 7.07
N ILE A 30 3.94 18.92 5.92
CA ILE A 30 5.29 19.46 5.73
C ILE A 30 5.26 20.99 5.89
N GLY A 31 4.32 21.66 5.22
CA GLY A 31 4.16 23.12 5.34
C GLY A 31 3.98 23.57 6.80
N TYR A 32 3.19 22.83 7.59
CA TYR A 32 3.00 23.09 9.01
C TYR A 32 4.32 23.10 9.81
N ILE A 33 5.30 22.25 9.48
CA ILE A 33 6.60 22.20 10.19
C ILE A 33 7.44 23.45 9.93
N PHE A 34 7.37 24.02 8.72
CA PHE A 34 8.23 25.12 8.29
C PHE A 34 7.66 26.51 8.53
N ILE A 35 6.41 26.63 9.00
CA ILE A 35 5.77 27.92 9.25
C ILE A 35 6.09 28.40 10.69
N PRO A 36 6.85 29.50 10.88
CA PRO A 36 7.20 30.03 12.19
C PRO A 36 6.08 30.96 12.74
N LEU A 37 4.86 30.42 12.87
CA LEU A 37 3.70 31.12 13.44
C LEU A 37 3.22 30.41 14.72
N GLU A 38 2.44 31.13 15.52
CA GLU A 38 1.75 30.55 16.67
C GLU A 38 0.86 29.37 16.25
N ILE A 39 0.74 28.38 17.13
CA ILE A 39 0.01 27.12 16.89
C ILE A 39 -1.38 27.32 16.24
N PRO A 40 -2.27 28.22 16.74
CA PRO A 40 -3.60 28.39 16.15
C PRO A 40 -3.54 28.95 14.72
N ILE A 41 -2.67 29.93 14.47
CA ILE A 41 -2.51 30.55 13.15
C ILE A 41 -1.93 29.53 12.16
N ARG A 42 -0.97 28.73 12.61
CA ARG A 42 -0.32 27.69 11.80
C ARG A 42 -1.30 26.61 11.35
N LEU A 43 -2.25 26.22 12.21
CA LEU A 43 -3.33 25.30 11.85
C LEU A 43 -4.26 25.88 10.79
N ILE A 44 -4.64 27.16 10.92
CA ILE A 44 -5.51 27.83 9.95
C ILE A 44 -4.84 27.91 8.58
N VAL A 45 -3.57 28.33 8.53
CA VAL A 45 -2.80 28.44 7.28
C VAL A 45 -2.63 27.06 6.62
N SER A 46 -2.31 26.02 7.40
CA SER A 46 -2.20 24.63 6.91
C SER A 46 -3.53 24.11 6.34
N ALA A 47 -4.66 24.39 6.99
CA ALA A 47 -5.98 24.02 6.50
C ALA A 47 -6.35 24.75 5.20
N LEU A 48 -6.01 26.04 5.08
CA LEU A 48 -6.21 26.80 3.84
C LEU A 48 -5.38 26.26 2.68
N ILE A 49 -4.09 25.95 2.92
CA ILE A 49 -3.22 25.32 1.92
C ILE A 49 -3.80 23.97 1.48
N PHE A 50 -4.28 23.16 2.43
CA PHE A 50 -4.90 21.88 2.11
C PHE A 50 -6.12 22.05 1.19
N LEU A 51 -7.04 22.95 1.53
CA LEU A 51 -8.25 23.20 0.74
C LEU A 51 -7.93 23.74 -0.67
N LEU A 52 -6.96 24.65 -0.77
CA LEU A 52 -6.53 25.23 -2.06
C LEU A 52 -5.87 24.21 -2.98
N LEU A 53 -5.06 23.30 -2.42
CA LEU A 53 -4.30 22.32 -3.20
C LEU A 53 -5.05 21.01 -3.48
N LEU A 54 -6.10 20.69 -2.71
CA LEU A 54 -6.80 19.41 -2.84
C LEU A 54 -7.35 19.20 -4.26
N PHE A 55 -8.08 20.17 -4.79
CA PHE A 55 -8.72 20.05 -6.10
C PHE A 55 -7.73 19.91 -7.28
N PRO A 56 -6.68 20.75 -7.41
CA PRO A 56 -5.69 20.55 -8.47
C PRO A 56 -4.93 19.24 -8.32
N ILE A 57 -4.59 18.81 -7.10
CA ILE A 57 -3.90 17.53 -6.87
C ILE A 57 -4.78 16.35 -7.28
N VAL A 58 -6.05 16.31 -6.87
CA VAL A 58 -7.00 15.25 -7.28
C VAL A 58 -7.10 15.16 -8.81
N LYS A 59 -7.16 16.30 -9.51
CA LYS A 59 -7.17 16.31 -10.99
C LYS A 59 -5.89 15.73 -11.60
N VAL A 60 -4.74 16.11 -11.08
CA VAL A 60 -3.44 15.59 -11.56
C VAL A 60 -3.37 14.08 -11.32
N VAL A 61 -3.72 13.61 -10.13
CA VAL A 61 -3.77 12.18 -9.80
C VAL A 61 -4.74 11.43 -10.71
N PHE A 62 -5.95 11.98 -10.93
CA PHE A 62 -6.93 11.39 -11.84
C PHE A 62 -6.37 11.26 -13.27
N TYR A 63 -5.66 12.28 -13.76
CA TYR A 63 -5.01 12.23 -15.07
C TYR A 63 -3.99 11.08 -15.14
N PHE A 64 -3.12 10.93 -14.14
CA PHE A 64 -2.15 9.83 -14.07
C PHE A 64 -2.79 8.44 -13.99
N ILE A 65 -3.87 8.28 -13.23
CA ILE A 65 -4.61 7.01 -13.18
C ILE A 65 -5.28 6.73 -14.53
N SER A 66 -5.90 7.76 -15.13
CA SER A 66 -6.60 7.63 -16.41
C SER A 66 -5.69 7.27 -17.58
N SER A 67 -4.43 7.71 -17.58
CA SER A 67 -3.46 7.37 -18.62
C SER A 67 -3.06 5.90 -18.57
N GLY A 68 -2.95 5.32 -17.36
CA GLY A 68 -2.72 3.89 -17.16
C GLY A 68 -3.90 2.98 -17.56
N LEU A 69 -5.11 3.54 -17.68
CA LEU A 69 -6.33 2.82 -18.07
C LEU A 69 -6.65 2.90 -19.57
N ARG A 70 -5.70 3.37 -20.39
CA ARG A 70 -5.81 3.42 -21.84
C ARG A 70 -5.30 2.14 -22.48
N CYS A 71 -6.08 1.57 -23.40
CA CYS A 71 -5.59 0.46 -24.22
C CYS A 71 -4.42 0.92 -25.09
N LYS A 72 -3.32 0.15 -25.11
CA LYS A 72 -2.14 0.47 -25.92
C LYS A 72 -2.40 0.40 -27.43
N ASP A 73 -3.34 -0.45 -27.85
CA ASP A 73 -3.57 -0.70 -29.28
C ASP A 73 -4.58 0.27 -29.88
N CYS A 74 -5.73 0.47 -29.23
CA CYS A 74 -6.79 1.34 -29.75
C CYS A 74 -6.85 2.73 -29.08
N ASN A 75 -5.96 3.01 -28.11
CA ASN A 75 -5.91 4.25 -27.34
C ASN A 75 -7.22 4.64 -26.62
N ALA A 76 -8.16 3.69 -26.49
CA ALA A 76 -9.42 3.94 -25.83
C ALA A 76 -9.22 4.16 -24.33
N SER A 77 -9.76 5.26 -23.80
CA SER A 77 -9.72 5.58 -22.38
C SER A 77 -10.72 4.74 -21.57
N TYR A 78 -10.35 4.43 -20.32
CA TYR A 78 -11.17 3.65 -19.38
C TYR A 78 -11.69 2.35 -20.01
N SER A 79 -10.81 1.63 -20.69
CA SER A 79 -11.18 0.47 -21.50
C SER A 79 -10.52 -0.82 -21.03
N ILE A 80 -9.53 -0.75 -20.15
CA ILE A 80 -8.80 -1.91 -19.65
C ILE A 80 -9.54 -2.49 -18.44
N LYS A 81 -9.84 -3.79 -18.50
CA LYS A 81 -10.42 -4.58 -17.40
C LYS A 81 -9.52 -5.78 -17.11
N ARG A 82 -9.33 -6.11 -15.83
CA ARG A 82 -8.68 -7.37 -15.46
C ARG A 82 -9.68 -8.51 -15.65
N ILE A 83 -9.31 -9.51 -16.43
CA ILE A 83 -10.17 -10.67 -16.74
C ILE A 83 -9.76 -11.91 -15.97
N ASP A 84 -8.46 -12.10 -15.71
CA ASP A 84 -7.98 -13.27 -14.98
C ASP A 84 -6.75 -12.94 -14.12
N THR A 85 -6.51 -13.77 -13.11
CA THR A 85 -5.31 -13.72 -12.27
C THR A 85 -4.84 -15.14 -11.98
N LYS A 86 -3.75 -15.54 -12.62
CA LYS A 86 -3.11 -16.83 -12.38
C LYS A 86 -2.03 -16.68 -11.31
N ARG A 87 -2.01 -17.59 -10.35
CA ARG A 87 -0.99 -17.66 -9.30
C ARG A 87 -0.23 -18.96 -9.43
N GLU A 88 1.06 -18.85 -9.69
CA GLU A 88 1.98 -19.97 -9.77
C GLU A 88 2.86 -19.99 -8.52
N PHE A 89 2.92 -21.13 -7.84
CA PHE A 89 3.80 -21.31 -6.70
C PHE A 89 5.23 -21.54 -7.18
N LEU A 90 6.19 -20.76 -6.66
CA LEU A 90 7.59 -20.86 -7.04
C LEU A 90 8.41 -21.61 -5.99
N SER A 91 8.29 -21.23 -4.71
CA SER A 91 9.10 -21.82 -3.64
C SER A 91 8.52 -21.55 -2.26
N ALA A 92 8.88 -22.40 -1.30
CA ALA A 92 8.64 -22.21 0.12
C ALA A 92 9.96 -22.35 0.87
N ILE A 93 10.43 -21.27 1.48
CA ILE A 93 11.71 -21.23 2.19
C ILE A 93 11.43 -21.06 3.69
N PRO A 94 11.82 -22.01 4.56
CA PRO A 94 11.69 -21.82 6.00
C PRO A 94 12.65 -20.73 6.48
N ARG A 95 12.15 -19.86 7.35
CA ARG A 95 12.88 -18.75 7.97
C ARG A 95 12.76 -18.81 9.48
N SER A 96 13.79 -18.32 10.14
CA SER A 96 13.80 -18.12 11.58
C SER A 96 14.49 -16.81 11.92
N LYS A 97 14.00 -16.11 12.94
CA LYS A 97 14.63 -14.93 13.53
C LYS A 97 14.68 -15.08 15.03
N THR A 98 15.84 -14.80 15.61
CA THR A 98 16.02 -14.71 17.05
C THR A 98 16.23 -13.24 17.41
N GLN A 99 15.47 -12.74 18.37
CA GLN A 99 15.55 -11.36 18.86
C GLN A 99 15.75 -11.38 20.38
N SER A 100 16.82 -10.73 20.86
CA SER A 100 17.00 -10.45 22.28
C SER A 100 16.15 -9.23 22.65
N LEU A 101 15.30 -9.37 23.67
CA LEU A 101 14.54 -8.27 24.28
C LEU A 101 15.26 -7.64 25.48
N GLY A 102 16.49 -8.08 25.77
CA GLY A 102 17.26 -7.65 26.93
C GLY A 102 16.95 -8.47 28.18
N VAL A 103 17.54 -8.04 29.29
CA VAL A 103 17.33 -8.65 30.60
C VAL A 103 15.99 -8.19 31.16
N VAL A 104 15.21 -9.11 31.72
CA VAL A 104 13.93 -8.78 32.36
C VAL A 104 14.20 -7.92 33.60
N GLY A 105 14.03 -6.60 33.44
CA GLY A 105 14.04 -5.62 34.53
C GLY A 105 12.63 -5.42 35.09
N GLY A 106 12.47 -5.50 36.40
CA GLY A 106 11.19 -5.43 37.10
C GLY A 106 11.28 -6.01 38.51
N ASP A 107 10.11 -6.35 39.08
CA ASP A 107 9.94 -6.87 40.44
C ASP A 107 10.97 -7.96 40.79
N THR A 108 11.80 -7.71 41.81
CA THR A 108 13.01 -8.50 42.16
C THR A 108 12.70 -9.92 42.65
N ARG A 109 11.41 -10.29 42.70
CA ARG A 109 10.89 -11.55 43.24
C ARG A 109 10.28 -12.47 42.16
N GLY A 110 10.28 -12.05 40.90
CA GLY A 110 9.72 -12.83 39.80
C GLY A 110 10.62 -13.99 39.34
N PRO A 111 10.07 -15.13 38.88
CA PRO A 111 10.84 -16.32 38.47
C PRO A 111 11.73 -16.13 37.22
N HIS A 112 11.59 -14.98 36.54
CA HIS A 112 12.35 -14.60 35.36
C HIS A 112 13.19 -13.33 35.55
N TYR A 113 13.23 -12.76 36.75
CA TYR A 113 14.08 -11.62 37.07
C TYR A 113 15.55 -11.96 36.79
N GLY A 114 16.27 -11.05 36.14
CA GLY A 114 17.67 -11.24 35.76
C GLY A 114 17.92 -12.20 34.59
N LYS A 115 16.90 -12.90 34.06
CA LYS A 115 17.03 -13.72 32.85
C LYS A 115 16.94 -12.86 31.59
N GLN A 116 17.66 -13.27 30.55
CA GLN A 116 17.57 -12.69 29.22
C GLN A 116 16.31 -13.19 28.52
N ALA A 117 15.44 -12.26 28.14
CA ALA A 117 14.26 -12.58 27.32
C ALA A 117 14.67 -12.66 25.85
N ILE A 118 14.43 -13.82 25.23
CA ILE A 118 14.74 -14.11 23.83
C ILE A 118 13.44 -14.52 23.14
N ILE A 119 13.10 -13.86 22.03
CA ILE A 119 12.02 -14.31 21.14
C ILE A 119 12.65 -15.08 19.98
N LYS A 120 12.21 -16.31 19.76
CA LYS A 120 12.47 -17.07 18.55
C LYS A 120 11.19 -17.10 17.71
N SER A 121 11.24 -16.52 16.52
CA SER A 121 10.15 -16.55 15.55
C SER A 121 10.53 -17.43 14.37
N THR A 122 9.60 -18.24 13.88
CA THR A 122 9.76 -19.07 12.68
C THR A 122 8.59 -18.84 11.73
N TRP A 123 8.84 -18.79 10.43
CA TRP A 123 7.81 -18.71 9.40
C TRP A 123 8.31 -19.31 8.10
N THR A 124 7.38 -19.66 7.21
CA THR A 124 7.71 -20.06 5.83
C THR A 124 7.46 -18.87 4.91
N GLU A 125 8.47 -18.50 4.12
CA GLU A 125 8.31 -17.54 3.03
C GLU A 125 7.92 -18.28 1.76
N GLU A 126 6.66 -18.14 1.35
CA GLU A 126 6.15 -18.65 0.09
C GLU A 126 6.29 -17.57 -0.98
N ARG A 127 6.84 -17.92 -2.13
CA ARG A 127 6.96 -17.03 -3.29
C ARG A 127 6.02 -17.49 -4.39
N TYR A 128 5.29 -16.54 -4.96
CA TYR A 128 4.36 -16.77 -6.06
C TYR A 128 4.69 -15.85 -7.23
N ASN A 129 4.57 -16.39 -8.45
CA ASN A 129 4.47 -15.57 -9.65
C ASN A 129 2.98 -15.32 -9.93
N ILE A 130 2.60 -14.06 -10.06
CA ILE A 130 1.22 -13.66 -10.32
C ILE A 130 1.14 -13.04 -11.70
N THR A 131 0.43 -13.72 -12.59
CA THR A 131 0.14 -13.24 -13.94
C THR A 131 -1.28 -12.68 -13.96
N ASN A 132 -1.40 -11.37 -14.10
CA ASN A 132 -2.69 -10.70 -14.28
C ASN A 132 -2.94 -10.55 -15.79
N VAL A 133 -4.08 -11.05 -16.26
CA VAL A 133 -4.50 -10.89 -17.65
C VAL A 133 -5.50 -9.74 -17.72
N TYR A 134 -5.27 -8.82 -18.63
CA TYR A 134 -6.13 -7.69 -18.90
C TYR A 134 -6.71 -7.77 -20.31
N SER A 135 -7.92 -7.27 -20.49
CA SER A 135 -8.54 -7.10 -21.80
C SER A 135 -9.00 -5.66 -22.01
N CYS A 136 -8.98 -5.22 -23.25
CA CYS A 136 -9.60 -3.97 -23.65
C CYS A 136 -11.06 -4.22 -24.06
N ILE A 137 -12.00 -3.58 -23.37
CA ILE A 137 -13.46 -3.66 -23.65
C ILE A 137 -13.80 -3.12 -25.05
N LYS A 138 -12.99 -2.22 -25.61
CA LYS A 138 -13.23 -1.62 -26.94
C LYS A 138 -12.77 -2.48 -28.12
N CYS A 139 -11.49 -2.88 -28.15
CA CYS A 139 -10.94 -3.67 -29.27
C CYS A 139 -10.84 -5.18 -28.99
N GLY A 140 -11.09 -5.64 -27.75
CA GLY A 140 -10.95 -7.04 -27.37
C GLY A 140 -9.52 -7.52 -27.14
N ASN A 141 -8.51 -6.69 -27.41
CA ASN A 141 -7.10 -7.08 -27.26
C ASN A 141 -6.78 -7.40 -25.79
N THR A 142 -5.91 -8.39 -25.61
CA THR A 142 -5.48 -8.85 -24.29
C THR A 142 -3.99 -8.67 -24.11
N TYR A 143 -3.57 -8.42 -22.88
CA TYR A 143 -2.17 -8.38 -22.51
C TYR A 143 -2.02 -8.87 -21.06
N ASP A 144 -0.84 -9.38 -20.73
CA ASP A 144 -0.52 -9.91 -19.42
C ASP A 144 0.54 -9.05 -18.71
N THR A 145 0.46 -9.02 -17.37
CA THR A 145 1.52 -8.46 -16.53
C THR A 145 1.89 -9.44 -15.43
N GLN A 146 3.19 -9.60 -15.21
CA GLN A 146 3.73 -10.50 -14.21
C GLN A 146 4.23 -9.69 -13.00
N ARG A 147 3.95 -10.18 -11.81
CA ARG A 147 4.51 -9.64 -10.56
C ARG A 147 4.85 -10.77 -9.60
N MET A 148 5.92 -10.60 -8.84
CA MET A 148 6.26 -11.52 -7.76
C MET A 148 5.59 -11.09 -6.46
N GLU A 149 4.98 -12.05 -5.75
CA GLU A 149 4.41 -11.86 -4.42
C GLU A 149 5.10 -12.80 -3.45
N THR A 150 5.56 -12.27 -2.31
CA THR A 150 6.12 -13.08 -1.22
C THR A 150 5.17 -13.01 -0.03
N ARG A 151 4.72 -14.16 0.45
CA ARG A 151 3.79 -14.29 1.58
C ARG A 151 4.49 -14.99 2.74
N LYS A 152 4.25 -14.49 3.96
CA LYS A 152 4.64 -15.20 5.18
C LYS A 152 3.50 -16.10 5.62
N GLN A 153 3.79 -17.39 5.79
CA GLN A 153 2.85 -18.40 6.28
C GLN A 153 3.43 -19.18 7.45
N GLY A 154 2.56 -19.79 8.26
CA GLY A 154 2.97 -20.61 9.40
C GLY A 154 3.80 -19.84 10.44
N TYR A 155 3.48 -18.55 10.66
CA TYR A 155 4.21 -17.74 11.65
C TYR A 155 3.97 -18.29 13.06
N SER A 156 5.06 -18.61 13.75
CA SER A 156 5.08 -18.99 15.16
C SER A 156 6.16 -18.19 15.87
N SER A 157 5.90 -17.85 17.14
CA SER A 157 6.86 -17.16 17.99
C SER A 157 6.84 -17.72 19.39
N ILE A 158 7.99 -18.08 19.91
CA ILE A 158 8.17 -18.58 21.27
C ILE A 158 9.09 -17.63 22.02
N LYS A 159 8.68 -17.24 23.23
CA LYS A 159 9.50 -16.45 24.15
C LYS A 159 10.19 -17.40 25.13
N ILE A 160 11.50 -17.28 25.23
CA ILE A 160 12.37 -18.09 26.08
C ILE A 160 13.09 -17.15 27.05
N TYR A 161 13.25 -17.58 28.29
CA TYR A 161 14.02 -16.87 29.31
C TYR A 161 15.26 -17.69 29.63
N ARG A 162 16.45 -17.16 29.35
CA ARG A 162 17.74 -17.82 29.57
C ARG A 162 18.57 -17.08 30.61
#